data_AF-A0A2E3Q3H3-F1
#
_entry.id   AF-A0A2E3Q3H3-F1
#
_cell.length_a   1.000
_cell.length_b   1.000
_cell.length_c   1.000
_cell.angle_alpha   90.00
_cell.angle_beta   90.00
_cell.angle_gamma   90.00
#
_symmetry.space_group_name_H-M   'P 1'
#
loop_
_entity.id
_entity.type
_entity.pdbx_description
1 polymer ?
#
loop_
_entity_poly.entity_id
_entity_poly.type
_entity_poly.pdbx_seq_one_letter_code
_entity_poly.pdbx_strand_id
1 'polypeptide(L)'
;MITDSRCEQALNGSERHHDVPRDLINDRRGLKVLLAVIAAVLTTTARADIATKSPQELTEIADEIVLGVVESRSMAESTNGSWLERDFTYQVRVEDGSKKGDLERGDVIQVRAANRRWTGSDPMPPSGTGHSPLPIVGELARFHLVRIAGEDAFMVVLPNGVELSMEADLDDPTRGGDPAPPEIVDPEPTEPTAKDPFGWDVILLLLAIPLVVGSLRQKGRPRWILLSIAFVMLLGAIAIVVI
;
A
#
# COMPACT_ATOMS: atom_id res chain seq x y z
N MET A 1 -19.69 -34.36 -89.98
CA MET A 1 -19.54 -35.82 -89.96
C MET A 1 -18.06 -36.08 -89.71
N ILE A 2 -17.70 -36.68 -88.57
CA ILE A 2 -16.40 -37.33 -88.25
C ILE A 2 -15.20 -36.34 -88.10
N THR A 3 -14.31 -36.32 -87.10
CA THR A 3 -13.98 -36.99 -85.82
C THR A 3 -12.86 -36.13 -85.20
N ASP A 4 -12.84 -35.82 -83.90
CA ASP A 4 -12.17 -36.53 -82.78
C ASP A 4 -10.63 -36.38 -82.68
N SER A 5 -10.16 -36.37 -81.44
CA SER A 5 -8.78 -36.51 -80.90
C SER A 5 -8.06 -35.19 -80.54
N ARG A 6 -7.90 -34.82 -79.26
CA ARG A 6 -7.13 -35.38 -78.11
C ARG A 6 -5.68 -34.90 -78.04
N CYS A 7 -5.27 -34.56 -76.79
CA CYS A 7 -3.91 -34.28 -76.29
C CYS A 7 -3.34 -32.91 -76.72
N GLU A 8 -2.78 -32.04 -75.88
CA GLU A 8 -1.89 -32.14 -74.72
C GLU A 8 -2.13 -30.93 -73.78
N GLN A 9 -2.30 -31.14 -72.47
CA GLN A 9 -1.31 -30.77 -71.44
C GLN A 9 -0.77 -29.33 -71.50
N ALA A 10 -1.10 -28.52 -70.49
CA ALA A 10 -0.08 -27.94 -69.59
C ALA A 10 -0.73 -27.11 -68.47
N LEU A 11 -0.68 -27.67 -67.27
CA LEU A 11 -0.39 -27.01 -65.98
C LEU A 11 -0.06 -25.51 -66.08
N ASN A 12 -0.97 -24.63 -65.63
CA ASN A 12 -0.56 -23.44 -64.87
C ASN A 12 -1.74 -22.70 -64.25
N GLY A 13 -1.65 -22.33 -62.98
CA GLY A 13 -2.61 -21.41 -62.35
C GLY A 13 -3.09 -21.80 -60.96
N SER A 14 -2.18 -22.20 -60.07
CA SER A 14 -2.44 -22.31 -58.63
C SER A 14 -1.53 -21.37 -57.85
N GLU A 15 -1.78 -20.07 -57.93
CA GLU A 15 -1.30 -19.09 -56.94
C GLU A 15 -2.42 -18.08 -56.68
N ARG A 16 -3.35 -18.44 -55.79
CA ARG A 16 -4.20 -17.45 -55.12
C ARG A 16 -3.38 -16.85 -53.98
N HIS A 17 -2.74 -15.73 -54.27
CA HIS A 17 -2.19 -14.83 -53.27
C HIS A 17 -3.29 -14.48 -52.25
N HIS A 18 -3.11 -14.93 -51.01
CA HIS A 18 -3.80 -14.35 -49.86
C HIS A 18 -3.17 -12.97 -49.60
N ASP A 19 -3.80 -11.93 -50.14
CA ASP A 19 -3.56 -10.56 -49.69
C ASP A 19 -4.03 -10.45 -48.24
N VAL A 20 -3.05 -10.42 -47.32
CA VAL A 20 -3.26 -10.00 -45.94
C VAL A 20 -3.53 -8.49 -45.98
N PRO A 21 -4.69 -8.01 -45.49
CA PRO A 21 -4.98 -6.58 -45.48
C PRO A 21 -3.97 -5.85 -44.59
N ARG A 22 -3.03 -5.13 -45.20
CA ARG A 22 -2.08 -4.21 -44.54
C ARG A 22 -2.75 -2.88 -44.17
N ASP A 23 -3.89 -2.94 -43.50
CA ASP A 23 -4.63 -1.75 -43.04
C ASP A 23 -4.71 -1.62 -41.51
N LEU A 24 -3.93 -2.42 -40.77
CA LEU A 24 -3.53 -2.04 -39.41
C LEU A 24 -2.29 -1.15 -39.54
N ILE A 25 -2.24 -0.05 -38.78
CA ILE A 25 -1.15 0.94 -38.74
C ILE A 25 -1.33 2.12 -39.72
N ASN A 26 -2.49 2.77 -39.75
CA ASN A 26 -2.50 4.19 -40.12
C ASN A 26 -3.58 5.06 -39.44
N ASP A 27 -4.24 4.53 -38.40
CA ASP A 27 -5.17 5.34 -37.63
C ASP A 27 -4.41 6.14 -36.57
N ARG A 28 -3.72 7.21 -37.02
CA ARG A 28 -3.05 8.20 -36.16
C ARG A 28 -4.01 8.80 -35.12
N ARG A 29 -5.32 8.69 -35.32
CA ARG A 29 -6.34 9.10 -34.35
C ARG A 29 -6.47 8.08 -33.22
N GLY A 30 -6.45 6.78 -33.52
CA GLY A 30 -6.43 5.71 -32.52
C GLY A 30 -5.21 5.76 -31.62
N LEU A 31 -4.02 6.01 -32.18
CA LEU A 31 -2.80 6.19 -31.40
C LEU A 31 -2.85 7.42 -30.47
N LYS A 32 -3.42 8.54 -30.95
CA LYS A 32 -3.60 9.76 -30.13
C LYS A 32 -4.60 9.55 -29.00
N VAL A 33 -5.70 8.84 -29.25
CA VAL A 33 -6.69 8.50 -28.22
C VAL A 33 -6.07 7.56 -27.19
N LEU A 34 -5.31 6.55 -27.62
CA LEU A 34 -4.62 5.63 -26.71
C LEU A 34 -3.58 6.36 -25.84
N LEU A 35 -2.77 7.24 -26.43
CA LEU A 35 -1.81 8.09 -25.69
C LEU A 35 -2.52 9.02 -24.70
N ALA A 36 -3.67 9.60 -25.07
CA ALA A 36 -4.45 10.45 -24.18
C ALA A 36 -5.03 9.67 -22.99
N VAL A 37 -5.50 8.43 -23.22
CA VAL A 37 -5.99 7.55 -22.15
C VAL A 37 -4.85 7.12 -21.23
N ILE A 38 -3.68 6.76 -21.77
CA ILE A 38 -2.50 6.41 -20.96
C ILE A 38 -2.02 7.61 -20.14
N ALA A 39 -2.00 8.81 -20.73
CA ALA A 39 -1.64 10.04 -20.03
C ALA A 39 -2.65 10.40 -18.91
N ALA A 40 -3.94 10.12 -19.11
CA ALA A 40 -4.96 10.33 -18.08
C ALA A 40 -4.82 9.36 -16.89
N VAL A 41 -4.44 8.09 -17.16
CA VAL A 41 -4.24 7.07 -16.12
C VAL A 41 -2.97 7.32 -15.30
N LEU A 42 -1.98 8.01 -15.85
CA LEU A 42 -0.71 8.32 -15.17
C LEU A 42 -0.74 9.60 -14.32
N THR A 43 -1.90 10.16 -14.01
CA THR A 43 -2.02 11.24 -13.02
C THR A 43 -1.88 10.69 -11.59
N THR A 44 -0.70 10.16 -11.27
CA THR A 44 -0.31 9.90 -9.89
C THR A 44 -0.20 11.24 -9.20
N THR A 45 -1.18 11.56 -8.35
CA THR A 45 -1.11 12.70 -7.44
C THR A 45 0.10 12.47 -6.53
N ALA A 46 1.22 13.11 -6.85
CA ALA A 46 2.38 13.16 -5.97
C ALA A 46 1.92 13.82 -4.66
N ARG A 47 1.76 13.01 -3.61
CA ARG A 47 1.49 13.51 -2.27
C ARG A 47 2.78 14.17 -1.79
N ALA A 48 2.76 15.49 -1.69
CA ALA A 48 3.87 16.25 -1.14
C ALA A 48 3.87 16.10 0.38
N ASP A 49 4.34 14.94 0.86
CA ASP A 49 4.68 14.73 2.26
C ASP A 49 6.16 15.07 2.48
N ILE A 50 6.54 15.37 3.73
CA ILE A 50 7.94 15.64 4.08
C ILE A 50 8.73 14.35 3.91
N ALA A 51 9.86 14.41 3.20
CA ALA A 51 10.74 13.26 3.01
C ALA A 51 11.25 12.74 4.36
N THR A 52 11.25 11.41 4.51
CA THR A 52 11.81 10.73 5.68
C THR A 52 13.30 11.04 5.79
N LYS A 53 13.76 11.31 7.02
CA LYS A 53 15.16 11.49 7.34
C LYS A 53 15.88 10.15 7.40
N SER A 54 17.14 10.16 7.00
CA SER A 54 18.04 9.02 7.19
C SER A 54 18.36 8.79 8.67
N PRO A 55 18.76 7.58 9.08
CA PRO A 55 19.16 7.29 10.46
C PRO A 55 20.30 8.19 10.97
N GLN A 56 21.23 8.58 10.08
CA GLN A 56 22.32 9.49 10.41
C GLN A 56 21.80 10.88 10.78
N GLU A 57 20.91 11.44 9.96
CA GLU A 57 20.30 12.75 10.22
C GLU A 57 19.46 12.75 11.50
N LEU A 58 18.71 11.67 11.77
CA LEU A 58 17.97 11.52 13.03
C LEU A 58 18.91 11.52 14.24
N THR A 59 20.03 10.80 14.12
CA THR A 59 21.04 10.75 15.18
C THR A 59 21.70 12.10 15.40
N GLU A 60 21.97 12.87 14.35
CA GLU A 60 22.57 14.20 14.45
C GLU A 60 21.65 15.21 15.15
N ILE A 61 20.35 15.17 14.84
CA ILE A 61 19.35 16.09 15.39
C ILE A 61 18.96 15.74 16.83
N ALA A 62 18.94 14.45 17.17
CA ALA A 62 18.49 13.99 18.48
C ALA A 62 19.43 14.42 19.62
N ASP A 63 18.83 14.93 20.69
CA ASP A 63 19.47 15.16 21.99
C ASP A 63 19.59 13.83 22.75
N GLU A 64 18.54 13.01 22.69
CA GLU A 64 18.45 11.72 23.37
C GLU A 64 18.04 10.62 22.38
N ILE A 65 18.61 9.43 22.51
CA ILE A 65 18.22 8.26 21.70
C ILE A 65 18.04 7.08 22.64
N VAL A 66 16.79 6.68 22.87
CA VAL A 66 16.43 5.64 23.82
C VAL A 66 15.68 4.49 23.15
N LEU A 67 15.83 3.28 23.69
CA LEU A 67 14.93 2.18 23.42
C LEU A 67 13.95 2.09 24.58
N GLY A 68 12.65 2.09 24.33
CA GLY A 68 11.67 2.11 25.41
C GLY A 68 10.32 1.51 25.05
N VAL A 69 9.60 1.11 26.08
CA VAL A 69 8.24 0.55 25.98
C VAL A 69 7.23 1.66 26.28
N VAL A 70 6.21 1.79 25.44
CA VAL A 70 5.11 2.72 25.68
C VAL A 70 4.22 2.16 26.79
N GLU A 71 4.13 2.83 27.93
CA GLU A 71 3.27 2.42 29.05
C GLU A 71 1.86 2.96 28.92
N SER A 72 1.73 4.19 28.45
CA SER A 72 0.44 4.82 28.21
C SER A 72 0.50 5.80 27.06
N ARG A 73 -0.67 6.06 26.48
CA ARG A 73 -0.86 6.96 25.34
C ARG A 73 -2.15 7.74 25.54
N SER A 74 -2.06 9.06 25.44
CA SER A 74 -3.22 9.94 25.29
C SER A 74 -3.16 10.68 23.96
N MET A 75 -4.33 10.99 23.42
CA MET A 75 -4.47 11.74 22.17
C MET A 75 -5.49 12.85 22.35
N ALA A 76 -5.11 14.05 21.90
CA ALA A 76 -6.02 15.17 21.74
C ALA A 76 -6.21 15.43 20.25
N GLU A 77 -7.46 15.53 19.81
CA GLU A 77 -7.80 15.87 18.44
C GLU A 77 -8.32 17.30 18.39
N SER A 78 -7.85 18.07 17.42
CA SER A 78 -8.32 19.43 17.17
C SER A 78 -8.50 19.67 15.67
N THR A 79 -9.30 20.67 15.32
CA THR A 79 -9.51 21.06 13.92
C THR A 79 -8.96 22.46 13.71
N ASN A 80 -8.11 22.60 12.70
CA ASN A 80 -7.50 23.85 12.30
C ASN A 80 -7.76 24.10 10.81
N GLY A 81 -8.85 24.79 10.51
CA GLY A 81 -9.36 24.91 9.15
C GLY A 81 -9.72 23.54 8.57
N SER A 82 -9.11 23.18 7.44
CA SER A 82 -9.30 21.87 6.77
C SER A 82 -8.33 20.80 7.26
N TRP A 83 -7.60 21.04 8.35
CA TRP A 83 -6.73 20.06 8.99
C TRP A 83 -7.38 19.47 10.23
N LEU A 84 -7.36 18.14 10.31
CA LEU A 84 -7.57 17.40 11.54
C LEU A 84 -6.20 17.14 12.17
N GLU A 85 -5.90 17.81 13.28
CA GLU A 85 -4.63 17.71 14.00
C GLU A 85 -4.80 16.76 15.19
N ARG A 86 -3.79 15.94 15.45
CA ARG A 86 -3.75 15.00 16.56
C ARG A 86 -2.43 15.10 17.28
N ASP A 87 -2.51 15.48 18.54
CA ASP A 87 -1.37 15.55 19.45
C ASP A 87 -1.37 14.32 20.34
N PHE A 88 -0.26 13.61 20.35
CA PHE A 88 -0.03 12.41 21.14
C PHE A 88 0.93 12.72 22.27
N THR A 89 0.58 12.23 23.46
CA THR A 89 1.47 12.18 24.61
C THR A 89 1.61 10.73 25.04
N TYR A 90 2.85 10.30 25.20
CA TYR A 90 3.23 8.96 25.64
C TYR A 90 3.95 9.05 26.98
N GLN A 91 3.72 8.07 27.85
CA GLN A 91 4.65 7.73 28.93
C GLN A 91 5.47 6.55 28.45
N VAL A 92 6.79 6.72 28.38
CA VAL A 92 7.72 5.71 27.86
C VAL A 92 8.66 5.29 28.96
N ARG A 93 8.70 4.00 29.27
CA ARG A 93 9.71 3.41 30.14
C ARG A 93 10.95 3.10 29.32
N VAL A 94 12.10 3.61 29.75
CA VAL A 94 13.40 3.40 29.10
C VAL A 94 13.89 1.97 29.41
N GLU A 95 14.08 1.16 28.38
CA GLU A 95 14.63 -0.20 28.49
C GLU A 95 16.13 -0.25 28.25
N ASP A 96 16.63 0.60 27.35
CA ASP A 96 18.05 0.82 27.12
C ASP A 96 18.34 2.33 27.26
N GLY A 97 19.33 2.64 28.09
CA GLY A 97 19.71 4.01 28.42
C GLY A 97 20.09 4.83 27.18
N SER A 98 20.06 6.15 27.31
CA SER A 98 20.31 7.01 26.17
C SER A 98 21.73 6.85 25.63
N LYS A 99 21.84 6.84 24.30
CA LYS A 99 23.14 6.85 23.62
C LYS A 99 23.81 8.23 23.58
N LYS A 100 23.08 9.31 23.86
CA LYS A 100 23.57 10.69 23.66
C LYS A 100 23.32 11.64 24.83
N GLY A 101 22.48 11.29 25.79
CA GLY A 101 22.27 12.09 26.99
C GLY A 101 22.09 11.23 28.22
N ASP A 102 21.27 11.69 29.16
CA ASP A 102 21.40 11.31 30.57
C ASP A 102 20.29 10.36 31.06
N LEU A 103 19.40 9.92 30.16
CA LEU A 103 18.31 9.01 30.51
C LEU A 103 18.85 7.61 30.80
N GLU A 104 18.47 7.07 31.95
CA GLU A 104 18.89 5.76 32.42
C GLU A 104 17.81 4.70 32.22
N ARG A 105 18.23 3.43 32.24
CA ARG A 105 17.30 2.30 32.19
C ARG A 105 16.36 2.34 33.40
N GLY A 106 15.07 2.22 33.13
CA GLY A 106 14.01 2.23 34.14
C GLY A 106 13.32 3.57 34.30
N ASP A 107 13.88 4.66 33.75
CA ASP A 107 13.25 5.98 33.75
C ASP A 107 11.92 5.95 33.01
N VAL A 108 10.95 6.74 33.48
CA VAL A 108 9.68 6.96 32.79
C VAL A 108 9.64 8.40 32.33
N ILE A 109 9.63 8.58 31.00
CA ILE A 109 9.68 9.90 30.36
C ILE A 109 8.38 10.23 29.63
N GLN A 110 8.04 11.52 29.60
CA GLN A 110 6.94 12.01 28.78
C GLN A 110 7.44 12.35 27.37
N VAL A 111 6.86 11.72 26.36
CA VAL A 111 7.20 11.91 24.95
C VAL A 111 6.00 12.47 24.18
N ARG A 112 6.21 13.50 23.36
CA ARG A 112 5.20 14.13 22.51
C ARG A 112 5.47 13.87 21.04
N ALA A 113 4.40 13.58 20.31
CA ALA A 113 4.40 13.51 18.86
C ALA A 113 3.08 14.07 18.33
N ALA A 114 3.06 14.51 17.08
CA ALA A 114 1.85 15.04 16.45
C ALA A 114 1.72 14.57 15.02
N ASN A 115 0.51 14.28 14.57
CA ASN A 115 0.21 14.11 13.16
C ASN A 115 -1.02 14.89 12.76
N ARG A 116 -1.21 15.08 11.46
CA ARG A 116 -2.37 15.77 10.92
C ARG A 116 -2.82 15.18 9.61
N ARG A 117 -4.11 15.30 9.35
CA ARG A 117 -4.76 14.80 8.14
C ARG A 117 -5.54 15.92 7.47
N TRP A 118 -5.36 16.06 6.17
CA TRP A 118 -6.19 16.93 5.36
C TRP A 118 -7.60 16.36 5.23
N THR A 119 -8.61 17.19 5.51
CA THR A 119 -10.04 16.85 5.44
C THR A 119 -10.80 17.74 4.45
N GLY A 120 -10.12 18.69 3.81
CA GLY A 120 -10.72 19.55 2.79
C GLY A 120 -11.05 18.81 1.50
N SER A 121 -11.99 19.37 0.72
CA SER A 121 -12.38 18.85 -0.59
C SER A 121 -11.34 19.08 -1.69
N ASP A 122 -10.48 20.08 -1.51
CA ASP A 122 -9.43 20.43 -2.46
C ASP A 122 -8.21 19.51 -2.32
N PRO A 123 -7.31 19.45 -3.32
CA PRO A 123 -6.05 18.75 -3.18
C PRO A 123 -5.29 19.21 -1.93
N MET A 124 -4.72 18.24 -1.20
CA MET A 124 -3.94 18.52 0.01
C MET A 124 -2.80 19.50 -0.32
N PRO A 125 -2.65 20.61 0.41
CA PRO A 125 -1.56 21.55 0.16
C PRO A 125 -0.21 20.91 0.50
N PRO A 126 0.89 21.33 -0.16
CA PRO A 126 2.21 20.72 -0.02
C PRO A 126 2.77 21.01 1.37
N SER A 127 2.53 20.10 2.30
CA SER A 127 2.87 20.27 3.70
C SER A 127 2.95 18.89 4.36
N GLY A 128 3.78 18.76 5.40
CA GLY A 128 3.97 17.47 6.07
C GLY A 128 2.74 17.00 6.83
N THR A 129 2.58 15.68 6.94
CA THR A 129 1.54 15.02 7.74
C THR A 129 1.93 14.83 9.21
N GLY A 130 3.17 15.18 9.58
CA GLY A 130 3.68 15.11 10.95
C GLY A 130 4.51 13.84 11.19
N HIS A 131 4.36 13.25 12.37
CA HIS A 131 5.16 12.11 12.82
C HIS A 131 4.57 10.78 12.32
N SER A 132 5.43 9.91 11.79
CA SER A 132 5.13 8.54 11.42
C SER A 132 6.41 7.69 11.37
N PRO A 133 6.43 6.46 11.92
CA PRO A 133 5.32 5.78 12.61
C PRO A 133 5.01 6.34 14.01
N LEU A 134 3.85 5.98 14.55
CA LEU A 134 3.41 6.33 15.90
C LEU A 134 3.14 5.04 16.68
N PRO A 135 3.84 4.77 17.79
CA PRO A 135 3.73 3.51 18.50
C PRO A 135 2.43 3.39 19.28
N ILE A 136 2.04 2.15 19.60
CA ILE A 136 0.89 1.84 20.46
C ILE A 136 1.34 1.50 21.87
N VAL A 137 0.39 1.44 22.81
CA VAL A 137 0.68 1.02 24.19
C VAL A 137 1.20 -0.41 24.19
N GLY A 138 2.29 -0.62 24.92
CA GLY A 138 2.97 -1.90 25.07
C GLY A 138 4.04 -2.17 24.02
N GLU A 139 4.16 -1.33 23.00
CA GLU A 139 5.14 -1.49 21.93
C GLU A 139 6.53 -1.01 22.34
N LEU A 140 7.54 -1.78 21.94
CA LEU A 140 8.95 -1.43 22.08
C LEU A 140 9.40 -0.67 20.82
N ALA A 141 9.92 0.54 21.01
CA ALA A 141 10.42 1.35 19.90
C ALA A 141 11.67 2.12 20.28
N ARG A 142 12.51 2.41 19.28
CA ARG A 142 13.61 3.36 19.41
C ARG A 142 13.07 4.76 19.14
N PHE A 143 13.31 5.67 20.07
CA PHE A 143 12.90 7.06 19.99
C PHE A 143 14.11 7.96 19.81
N HIS A 144 14.05 8.81 18.79
CA HIS A 144 14.96 9.93 18.56
C HIS A 144 14.27 11.19 19.08
N LEU A 145 14.82 11.77 20.14
CA LEU A 145 14.14 12.75 20.97
C LEU A 145 14.93 14.06 21.03
N VAL A 146 14.20 15.17 21.08
CA VAL A 146 14.72 16.49 21.40
C VAL A 146 14.04 17.02 22.66
N ARG A 147 14.78 17.73 23.50
CA ARG A 147 14.25 18.26 24.76
C ARG A 147 13.35 19.47 24.48
N ILE A 148 12.17 19.51 25.09
CA ILE A 148 11.29 20.68 25.00
C ILE A 148 11.79 21.73 25.99
N ALA A 149 12.15 22.91 25.50
CA ALA A 149 12.68 23.98 26.34
C ALA A 149 11.65 24.44 27.38
N GLY A 150 12.00 24.34 28.66
CA GLY A 150 11.14 24.76 29.78
C GLY A 150 10.11 23.73 30.23
N GLU A 151 10.13 22.51 29.67
CA GLU A 151 9.27 21.40 30.07
C GLU A 151 10.10 20.16 30.42
N ASP A 152 9.60 19.31 31.31
CA ASP A 152 10.17 18.00 31.60
C ASP A 152 9.59 16.94 30.63
N ALA A 153 9.71 17.23 29.34
CA ALA A 153 9.15 16.41 28.27
C ALA A 153 10.03 16.45 27.03
N PHE A 154 9.93 15.40 26.22
CA PHE A 154 10.66 15.25 24.98
C PHE A 154 9.71 15.30 23.78
N MET A 155 10.19 15.83 22.66
CA MET A 155 9.50 15.75 21.38
C MET A 155 10.22 14.77 20.47
N VAL A 156 9.45 13.95 19.75
CA VAL A 156 10.00 13.07 18.71
C VAL A 156 10.56 13.92 17.56
N VAL A 157 11.66 13.49 16.96
CA VAL A 157 12.21 14.14 15.77
C VAL A 157 11.29 13.87 14.55
N LEU A 158 10.89 14.92 13.85
CA LEU A 158 10.11 14.80 12.61
C LEU A 158 10.97 14.33 11.41
N PRO A 159 10.36 13.65 10.42
CA PRO A 159 9.01 13.08 10.42
C PRO A 159 8.98 11.64 10.99
N ASN A 160 10.13 10.96 11.07
CA ASN A 160 10.24 9.53 11.34
C ASN A 160 11.18 9.19 12.51
N GLY A 161 11.20 10.00 13.56
CA GLY A 161 12.03 9.79 14.75
C GLY A 161 11.65 8.58 15.62
N VAL A 162 10.66 7.78 15.22
CA VAL A 162 10.33 6.50 15.87
C VAL A 162 10.69 5.36 14.94
N GLU A 163 11.45 4.39 15.45
CA GLU A 163 11.69 3.12 14.77
C GLU A 163 11.06 2.01 15.60
N LEU A 164 10.04 1.34 15.05
CA LEU A 164 9.37 0.23 15.73
C LEU A 164 10.29 -0.99 15.70
N SER A 165 10.50 -1.63 16.85
CA SER A 165 11.23 -2.89 16.88
C SER A 165 10.30 -4.02 16.43
N MET A 166 10.71 -4.83 15.43
CA MET A 166 9.95 -5.96 14.88
C MET A 166 9.74 -7.14 15.85
N GLU A 167 9.97 -6.94 17.14
CA GLU A 167 9.94 -7.98 18.18
C GLU A 167 8.64 -7.95 19.01
N ALA A 168 7.67 -7.15 18.61
CA ALA A 168 6.31 -7.23 19.12
C ALA A 168 5.55 -8.34 18.39
N ASP A 169 5.80 -9.58 18.79
CA ASP A 169 4.86 -10.67 18.52
C ASP A 169 3.56 -10.33 19.27
N LEU A 170 2.48 -10.08 18.53
CA LEU A 170 1.17 -9.70 19.08
C LEU A 170 0.59 -10.78 20.01
N ASP A 171 1.17 -11.99 19.99
CA ASP A 171 0.72 -13.17 20.72
C ASP A 171 1.67 -13.64 21.84
N ASP A 172 2.70 -12.86 22.26
CA ASP A 172 3.64 -13.27 23.31
C ASP A 172 2.97 -13.40 24.71
N PRO A 173 2.84 -14.62 25.26
CA PRO A 173 2.17 -14.86 26.54
C PRO A 173 3.04 -14.52 27.76
N THR A 174 4.32 -14.14 27.59
CA THR A 174 5.25 -13.93 28.72
C THR A 174 5.07 -12.60 29.45
N ARG A 175 4.10 -11.77 29.05
CA ARG A 175 3.78 -10.47 29.68
C ARG A 175 2.89 -10.56 30.94
N GLY A 176 2.44 -11.75 31.32
CA GLY A 176 1.72 -11.97 32.58
C GLY A 176 2.70 -12.21 33.73
N GLY A 177 2.98 -11.17 34.53
CA GLY A 177 3.63 -11.37 35.82
C GLY A 177 2.74 -12.15 36.78
N ASP A 178 2.88 -13.48 36.81
CA ASP A 178 2.79 -14.35 38.00
C ASP A 178 3.25 -15.78 37.64
N PRO A 179 3.84 -16.56 38.58
CA PRO A 179 4.46 -17.84 38.28
C PRO A 179 3.43 -18.91 37.92
N ALA A 180 3.76 -19.69 36.89
CA ALA A 180 2.95 -20.75 36.29
C ALA A 180 2.30 -21.72 37.30
N PRO A 181 0.99 -22.02 37.15
CA PRO A 181 0.44 -23.32 37.54
C PRO A 181 0.79 -24.39 36.48
N PRO A 182 0.96 -25.66 36.89
CA PRO A 182 1.60 -26.66 36.05
C PRO A 182 0.73 -27.10 34.87
N GLU A 183 1.40 -27.12 33.70
CA GLU A 183 1.31 -28.09 32.61
C GLU A 183 0.05 -28.97 32.54
N ILE A 184 -0.81 -28.70 31.54
CA ILE A 184 -1.69 -29.72 30.96
C ILE A 184 -1.58 -29.66 29.42
N VAL A 185 -0.76 -30.58 28.91
CA VAL A 185 -0.87 -31.39 27.67
C VAL A 185 -1.13 -30.69 26.32
N ASP A 186 -0.14 -30.89 25.45
CA ASP A 186 0.05 -30.67 24.00
C ASP A 186 -1.13 -31.11 23.04
N PRO A 187 -1.07 -30.82 21.72
CA PRO A 187 -1.81 -29.75 21.03
C PRO A 187 -2.87 -30.26 20.02
N GLU A 188 -3.92 -29.47 19.74
CA GLU A 188 -4.74 -29.65 18.54
C GLU A 188 -4.42 -28.56 17.48
N PRO A 189 -4.17 -28.94 16.21
CA PRO A 189 -3.89 -27.99 15.14
C PRO A 189 -5.21 -27.32 14.75
N THR A 190 -5.38 -26.05 15.13
CA THR A 190 -6.54 -25.30 14.68
C THR A 190 -6.35 -24.88 13.22
N GLU A 191 -7.37 -25.19 12.44
CA GLU A 191 -7.52 -25.15 10.99
C GLU A 191 -7.11 -23.84 10.30
N PRO A 192 -6.84 -23.90 8.97
CA PRO A 192 -6.46 -22.73 8.18
C PRO A 192 -7.51 -21.63 8.26
N THR A 193 -7.00 -20.43 8.50
CA THR A 193 -7.70 -19.14 8.48
C THR A 193 -8.80 -19.12 7.43
N ALA A 194 -10.03 -18.95 7.90
CA ALA A 194 -11.22 -18.85 7.06
C ALA A 194 -10.99 -17.81 5.96
N LYS A 195 -10.97 -18.28 4.71
CA LYS A 195 -10.87 -17.45 3.51
C LYS A 195 -12.04 -16.48 3.53
N ASP A 196 -11.75 -15.18 3.61
CA ASP A 196 -12.75 -14.11 3.64
C ASP A 196 -13.78 -14.33 2.51
N PRO A 197 -15.08 -14.53 2.83
CA PRO A 197 -16.10 -14.81 1.82
C PRO A 197 -16.36 -13.63 0.87
N PHE A 198 -15.79 -12.45 1.15
CA PHE A 198 -15.91 -11.23 0.34
C PHE A 198 -14.56 -10.62 -0.06
N GLY A 199 -13.58 -11.48 -0.35
CA GLY A 199 -12.30 -11.04 -0.90
C GLY A 199 -12.42 -10.19 -2.17
N TRP A 200 -11.37 -9.44 -2.46
CA TRP A 200 -11.27 -8.60 -3.66
C TRP A 200 -11.50 -9.38 -4.97
N ASP A 201 -11.22 -10.67 -4.98
CA ASP A 201 -11.51 -11.60 -6.09
C ASP A 201 -13.01 -11.73 -6.38
N VAL A 202 -13.86 -11.81 -5.35
CA VAL A 202 -15.33 -11.85 -5.48
C VAL A 202 -15.86 -10.52 -6.03
N ILE A 203 -15.32 -9.39 -5.55
CA ILE A 203 -15.70 -8.06 -6.04
C ILE A 203 -15.33 -7.90 -7.52
N LEU A 204 -14.13 -8.32 -7.92
CA LEU A 204 -13.68 -8.28 -9.32
C LEU A 204 -14.55 -9.17 -10.22
N LEU A 205 -14.91 -10.37 -9.75
CA LEU A 205 -15.80 -11.27 -10.49
C LEU A 205 -17.18 -10.65 -10.71
N LEU A 206 -17.76 -10.04 -9.68
CA LEU A 206 -19.08 -9.39 -9.76
C LEU A 206 -19.07 -8.17 -10.70
N LEU A 207 -17.97 -7.42 -10.76
CA LEU A 207 -17.82 -6.27 -11.65
C LEU A 207 -17.63 -6.68 -13.12
N ALA A 208 -17.03 -7.84 -13.37
CA ALA A 208 -16.84 -8.36 -14.73
C ALA A 208 -18.15 -8.78 -15.42
N ILE A 209 -19.14 -9.27 -14.67
CA ILE A 209 -20.42 -9.76 -15.20
C ILE A 209 -21.18 -8.71 -16.04
N PRO A 210 -21.48 -7.49 -15.54
CA PRO A 210 -22.19 -6.49 -16.33
C PRO A 210 -21.39 -6.00 -17.54
N LEU A 211 -20.05 -6.04 -17.49
CA LEU A 211 -19.19 -5.71 -18.62
C LEU A 211 -19.27 -6.77 -19.73
N VAL A 212 -19.28 -8.06 -19.37
CA VAL A 212 -19.48 -9.16 -20.31
C VAL A 212 -20.87 -9.09 -20.93
N VAL A 213 -21.92 -8.92 -20.13
CA VAL A 213 -23.31 -8.78 -20.61
C VAL A 213 -23.46 -7.55 -21.52
N GLY A 214 -22.83 -6.42 -21.15
CA GLY A 214 -22.79 -5.20 -21.96
C GLY A 214 -22.06 -5.42 -23.29
N SER A 215 -20.95 -6.16 -23.29
CA SER A 215 -20.17 -6.46 -24.50
C SER A 215 -20.94 -7.31 -25.51
N LEU A 216 -21.77 -8.25 -25.04
CA LEU A 216 -22.57 -9.13 -25.89
C LEU A 216 -23.68 -8.36 -26.64
N ARG A 217 -24.11 -7.21 -26.12
CA ARG A 217 -25.10 -6.33 -26.77
C ARG A 217 -24.50 -5.36 -27.77
N GLN A 218 -23.18 -5.21 -27.81
CA GLN A 218 -22.49 -4.27 -28.69
C GLN A 218 -21.93 -4.97 -29.94
N LYS A 219 -21.97 -4.27 -31.09
CA LYS A 219 -21.36 -4.73 -32.36
C LYS A 219 -20.15 -3.86 -32.70
N GLY A 220 -19.11 -4.47 -33.27
CA GLY A 220 -17.91 -3.76 -33.74
C GLY A 220 -16.87 -3.46 -32.65
N ARG A 221 -16.12 -2.38 -32.82
CA ARG A 221 -14.99 -1.97 -31.96
C ARG A 221 -15.32 -1.86 -30.45
N PRO A 222 -16.50 -1.35 -30.03
CA PRO A 222 -16.85 -1.23 -28.61
C PRO A 222 -16.91 -2.57 -27.85
N ARG A 223 -17.35 -3.64 -28.53
CA ARG A 223 -17.38 -4.99 -27.96
C ARG A 223 -15.98 -5.47 -27.57
N TRP A 224 -14.99 -5.23 -28.42
CA TRP A 224 -13.61 -5.66 -28.17
C TRP A 224 -12.98 -4.89 -27.01
N ILE A 225 -13.27 -3.61 -26.88
CA ILE A 225 -12.79 -2.79 -25.76
C ILE A 225 -13.34 -3.31 -24.43
N LEU A 226 -14.65 -3.55 -24.34
CA LEU A 226 -15.27 -4.09 -23.12
C LEU A 226 -14.76 -5.51 -22.79
N LEU A 227 -14.53 -6.33 -23.81
CA LEU A 227 -14.02 -7.69 -23.63
C LEU A 227 -12.56 -7.69 -23.15
N SER A 228 -11.73 -6.77 -23.66
CA SER A 228 -10.36 -6.58 -23.16
C SER A 228 -10.32 -6.12 -21.71
N ILE A 229 -11.19 -5.18 -21.32
CA ILE A 229 -11.29 -4.73 -19.93
C ILE A 229 -11.72 -5.88 -19.01
N ALA A 230 -12.75 -6.63 -19.40
CA ALA A 230 -13.21 -7.80 -18.64
C ALA A 230 -12.10 -8.86 -18.50
N PHE A 231 -11.30 -9.08 -19.55
CA PHE A 231 -10.19 -10.03 -19.53
C PHE A 231 -9.07 -9.60 -18.57
N VAL A 232 -8.73 -8.30 -18.52
CA VAL A 232 -7.74 -7.78 -17.57
C VAL A 232 -8.21 -7.95 -16.12
N MET A 233 -9.49 -7.66 -15.85
CA MET A 233 -10.05 -7.87 -14.51
C MET A 233 -10.04 -9.35 -14.09
N LEU A 234 -10.32 -10.27 -15.03
CA LEU A 234 -10.26 -11.71 -14.77
C LEU A 234 -8.84 -12.19 -14.46
N LEU A 235 -7.84 -11.72 -15.22
CA LEU A 235 -6.43 -12.04 -14.94
C LEU A 235 -5.97 -11.50 -13.58
N GLY A 236 -6.42 -10.29 -13.19
CA GLY A 236 -6.15 -9.73 -11.87
C GLY A 236 -6.72 -10.60 -10.74
N ALA A 237 -7.95 -11.09 -10.89
CA ALA A 237 -8.56 -11.99 -9.91
C ALA A 237 -7.78 -13.32 -9.81
N ILE A 238 -7.37 -13.91 -10.94
CA ILE A 238 -6.57 -15.15 -10.95
C ILE A 238 -5.21 -14.94 -10.26
N ALA A 239 -4.54 -13.81 -10.51
CA ALA A 239 -3.24 -13.52 -9.90
C ALA A 239 -3.33 -13.42 -8.36
N ILE A 240 -4.40 -12.81 -7.83
CA ILE A 240 -4.64 -12.72 -6.38
C ILE A 240 -4.88 -14.10 -5.76
N VAL A 241 -5.53 -15.02 -6.49
CA VAL A 241 -5.81 -16.38 -6.00
C VAL A 241 -4.57 -17.28 -6.01
N VAL A 242 -3.60 -16.99 -6.89
CA VAL A 242 -2.37 -17.79 -7.07
C VAL A 242 -1.22 -17.36 -6.16
N ILE A 243 -1.22 -16.11 -5.69
CA ILE A 243 -0.26 -15.56 -4.70
C ILE A 243 -0.75 -15.87 -3.29
#